data_AF-A0A2K6UQR7-F1
#
_entry.id   AF-A0A2K6UQR7-F1
#
_cell.length_a   1.000
_cell.length_b   1.000
_cell.length_c   1.000
_cell.angle_alpha   90.00
_cell.angle_beta   90.00
_cell.angle_gamma   90.00
#
_symmetry.space_group_name_H-M   'P 1'
#
loop_
_entity.id
_entity.type
_entity.pdbx_description
1 polymer ?
#
loop_
_entity_poly.entity_id
_entity_poly.type
_entity_poly.pdbx_seq_one_letter_code
_entity_poly.pdbx_strand_id
1 'polypeptide(L)'
;MVIGRLRSDDIYNQVSAYPLPEHRSTALANQAAMLYVILYFDPSILHTHPAKMREIVDKYFPDNWVISIYMGITVNLADAWEPYKAAKTALNNTLDLSNVREQASRYATVSERVHAQVQQFLKEGYLREEMVLDNIPRLLNCLRDCNVAIRWLMLHTADSACDPNNKRLRQIKDQILTDSRYNPRILFQLLLDTAQFEFILKEMFKQMLSEKQTKWEHYKKEGSERMTELADVFSGVKPLTRVEKNENLQAWFREISKQILSLNYDDSTAAGRKTVQLIQALEEVQEFHQLESNLQVCQFLADTRKFLHQMIRTINIKEEVLITMQIVGDLSFRVAVLFWRVGILCEKSFADHPRKHVYVSSKDHKASNP
;
A
#
# COMPACT_ATOMS: atom_id res chain seq x y z
N MET A 1 -16.71 -31.29 4.70
CA MET A 1 -16.94 -30.33 3.60
C MET A 1 -16.24 -28.99 3.85
N VAL A 2 -16.41 -28.37 5.02
CA VAL A 2 -15.82 -27.04 5.35
C VAL A 2 -14.29 -27.03 5.38
N ILE A 3 -13.64 -28.01 6.03
CA ILE A 3 -12.16 -28.12 6.06
C ILE A 3 -11.57 -28.25 4.65
N GLY A 4 -12.23 -28.98 3.74
CA GLY A 4 -11.77 -29.13 2.37
C GLY A 4 -11.80 -27.83 1.58
N ARG A 5 -12.86 -27.03 1.76
CA ARG A 5 -12.98 -25.68 1.17
C ARG A 5 -11.95 -24.72 1.73
N LEU A 6 -11.82 -24.67 3.06
CA LEU A 6 -10.81 -23.85 3.73
C LEU A 6 -9.37 -24.24 3.40
N ARG A 7 -9.11 -25.45 2.90
CA ARG A 7 -7.78 -25.86 2.43
C ARG A 7 -7.52 -25.53 0.97
N SER A 8 -8.55 -25.48 0.14
CA SER A 8 -8.40 -25.40 -1.32
C SER A 8 -8.58 -23.98 -1.84
N ASP A 9 -9.57 -23.26 -1.31
CA ASP A 9 -10.04 -21.98 -1.85
C ASP A 9 -9.39 -20.80 -1.09
N ASP A 10 -9.27 -19.63 -1.72
CA ASP A 10 -9.01 -18.34 -1.05
C ASP A 10 -10.36 -17.68 -0.76
N ILE A 11 -10.93 -17.97 0.40
CA ILE A 11 -12.32 -17.61 0.71
C ILE A 11 -12.50 -16.09 0.85
N TYR A 12 -11.42 -15.38 1.21
CA TYR A 12 -11.45 -13.93 1.40
C TYR A 12 -10.91 -13.14 0.20
N ASN A 13 -10.45 -13.82 -0.85
CA ASN A 13 -9.81 -13.20 -2.02
C ASN A 13 -8.68 -12.21 -1.64
N GLN A 14 -7.92 -12.53 -0.58
CA GLN A 14 -6.86 -11.66 -0.07
C GLN A 14 -5.54 -11.85 -0.81
N VAL A 15 -5.35 -12.98 -1.50
CA VAL A 15 -4.08 -13.30 -2.17
C VAL A 15 -3.74 -12.28 -3.27
N SER A 16 -4.74 -11.73 -3.98
CA SER A 16 -4.51 -10.70 -5.00
C SER A 16 -3.90 -9.41 -4.43
N ALA A 17 -4.22 -9.07 -3.17
CA ALA A 17 -3.66 -7.92 -2.48
C ALA A 17 -2.19 -8.15 -2.04
N TYR A 18 -1.69 -9.39 -2.06
CA TYR A 18 -0.34 -9.77 -1.64
C TYR A 18 0.38 -10.58 -2.75
N PRO A 19 0.94 -9.89 -3.77
CA PRO A 19 1.51 -10.55 -4.95
C PRO A 19 2.82 -11.31 -4.67
N LEU A 20 3.52 -10.98 -3.59
CA LEU A 20 4.77 -11.63 -3.22
C LEU A 20 4.49 -12.97 -2.52
N PRO A 21 5.08 -14.11 -2.97
CA PRO A 21 4.87 -15.42 -2.33
C PRO A 21 5.21 -15.42 -0.84
N GLU A 22 6.20 -14.61 -0.49
CA GLU A 22 6.69 -14.27 0.83
C GLU A 22 5.64 -13.69 1.79
N HIS A 23 4.52 -13.18 1.29
CA HIS A 23 3.43 -12.60 2.08
C HIS A 23 2.24 -13.55 2.27
N ARG A 24 2.31 -14.75 1.70
CA ARG A 24 1.22 -15.73 1.66
C ARG A 24 0.65 -16.06 3.04
N SER A 25 1.51 -16.25 4.05
CA SER A 25 1.10 -16.55 5.42
C SER A 25 0.27 -15.42 6.05
N THR A 26 0.59 -14.17 5.70
CA THR A 26 -0.19 -13.00 6.12
C THR A 26 -1.48 -12.87 5.33
N ALA A 27 -1.43 -13.05 4.01
CA ALA A 27 -2.60 -13.01 3.13
C ALA A 27 -3.66 -14.06 3.51
N LEU A 28 -3.23 -15.22 3.99
CA LEU A 28 -4.13 -16.30 4.40
C LEU A 28 -4.42 -16.30 5.91
N ALA A 29 -3.97 -15.30 6.68
CA ALA A 29 -3.97 -15.38 8.14
C ALA A 29 -5.38 -15.50 8.75
N ASN A 30 -6.37 -14.80 8.20
CA ASN A 30 -7.77 -14.91 8.67
C ASN A 30 -8.35 -16.30 8.40
N GLN A 31 -8.05 -16.85 7.22
CA GLN A 31 -8.44 -18.20 6.84
C GLN A 31 -7.73 -19.26 7.69
N ALA A 32 -6.44 -19.04 7.97
CA ALA A 32 -5.63 -19.88 8.84
C ALA A 32 -6.19 -19.93 10.26
N ALA A 33 -6.61 -18.78 10.82
CA ALA A 33 -7.23 -18.68 12.12
C ALA A 33 -8.55 -19.46 12.21
N MET A 34 -9.41 -19.36 11.19
CA MET A 34 -10.62 -20.18 11.11
C MET A 34 -10.31 -21.66 10.99
N LEU A 35 -9.34 -22.02 10.14
CA LEU A 35 -8.93 -23.42 9.96
C LEU A 35 -8.42 -24.00 11.27
N TYR A 36 -7.62 -23.26 12.03
CA TYR A 36 -7.17 -23.65 13.37
C TYR A 36 -8.35 -23.99 14.28
N VAL A 37 -9.38 -23.13 14.37
CA VAL A 37 -10.56 -23.38 15.20
C VAL A 37 -11.33 -24.61 14.72
N ILE A 38 -11.53 -24.73 13.41
CA ILE A 38 -12.35 -25.80 12.83
C ILE A 38 -11.69 -27.18 12.98
N LEU A 39 -10.36 -27.25 13.03
CA LEU A 39 -9.65 -28.52 13.26
C LEU A 39 -9.99 -29.17 14.60
N TYR A 40 -10.38 -28.41 15.63
CA TYR A 40 -10.82 -28.97 16.91
C TYR A 40 -12.19 -29.65 16.85
N PHE A 41 -12.99 -29.38 15.81
CA PHE A 41 -14.25 -30.10 15.56
C PHE A 41 -14.03 -31.43 14.82
N ASP A 42 -12.81 -31.69 14.33
CA ASP A 42 -12.39 -32.99 13.82
C ASP A 42 -10.98 -33.36 14.34
N PRO A 43 -10.85 -33.69 15.64
CA PRO A 43 -9.56 -33.99 16.26
C PRO A 43 -8.82 -35.18 15.63
N SER A 44 -9.53 -36.03 14.89
CA SER A 44 -8.94 -37.16 14.18
C SER A 44 -7.85 -36.68 13.20
N ILE A 45 -8.03 -35.50 12.58
CA ILE A 45 -7.06 -34.89 11.67
C ILE A 45 -5.78 -34.53 12.43
N LEU A 46 -5.93 -33.89 13.59
CA LEU A 46 -4.82 -33.46 14.44
C LEU A 46 -4.01 -34.63 15.02
N HIS A 47 -4.63 -35.79 15.27
CA HIS A 47 -3.96 -36.97 15.82
C HIS A 47 -3.42 -37.96 14.78
N THR A 48 -4.22 -38.28 13.76
CA THR A 48 -4.02 -39.50 12.95
C THR A 48 -3.75 -39.25 11.46
N HIS A 49 -3.82 -37.99 11.00
CA HIS A 49 -3.65 -37.65 9.58
C HIS A 49 -2.39 -36.80 9.31
N PRO A 50 -1.18 -37.39 9.34
CA PRO A 50 0.07 -36.66 9.19
C PRO A 50 0.20 -35.94 7.84
N ALA A 51 -0.22 -36.57 6.73
CA ALA A 51 -0.16 -35.94 5.41
C ALA A 51 -1.05 -34.70 5.30
N LYS A 52 -2.30 -34.77 5.82
CA LYS A 52 -3.22 -33.62 5.83
C LYS A 52 -2.67 -32.48 6.70
N MET A 53 -2.14 -32.80 7.89
CA MET A 53 -1.54 -31.78 8.75
C MET A 53 -0.29 -31.15 8.15
N ARG A 54 0.54 -31.94 7.45
CA ARG A 54 1.73 -31.41 6.74
C ARG A 54 1.33 -30.39 5.69
N GLU A 55 0.35 -30.72 4.84
CA GLU A 55 -0.16 -29.81 3.82
C GLU A 55 -0.75 -28.52 4.43
N ILE A 56 -1.50 -28.64 5.53
CA ILE A 56 -2.05 -27.48 6.25
C ILE A 56 -0.93 -26.59 6.77
N VAL A 57 0.08 -27.15 7.44
CA VAL A 57 1.19 -26.37 8.01
C VAL A 57 2.02 -25.72 6.90
N ASP A 58 2.38 -26.44 5.85
CA ASP A 58 3.15 -25.89 4.73
C ASP A 58 2.38 -24.80 3.97
N LYS A 59 1.04 -24.83 4.01
CA LYS A 59 0.22 -23.81 3.39
C LYS A 59 0.02 -22.56 4.26
N TYR A 60 -0.34 -22.74 5.52
CA TYR A 60 -0.83 -21.65 6.37
C TYR A 60 0.16 -21.21 7.45
N PHE A 61 1.09 -22.09 7.84
CA PHE A 61 2.00 -21.89 8.98
C PHE A 61 3.48 -22.21 8.66
N PRO A 62 4.04 -21.87 7.49
CA PRO A 62 5.44 -22.19 7.18
C PRO A 62 6.45 -21.32 7.97
N ASP A 63 6.06 -20.08 8.26
CA ASP A 63 6.85 -19.02 8.89
C ASP A 63 6.14 -18.39 10.10
N ASN A 64 4.91 -18.82 10.39
CA ASN A 64 4.05 -18.25 11.42
C ASN A 64 3.44 -19.34 12.30
N TRP A 65 3.88 -19.41 13.56
CA TRP A 65 3.37 -20.35 14.56
C TRP A 65 2.71 -19.66 15.75
N VAL A 66 2.77 -18.33 15.82
CA VAL A 66 2.00 -17.52 16.77
C VAL A 66 0.90 -16.80 16.00
N ILE A 67 -0.31 -17.34 16.08
CA ILE A 67 -1.45 -16.81 15.34
C ILE A 67 -2.31 -15.91 16.23
N SER A 68 -3.13 -15.09 15.59
CA SER A 68 -4.17 -14.31 16.25
C SER A 68 -5.52 -14.84 15.80
N ILE A 69 -6.34 -15.26 16.77
CA ILE A 69 -7.74 -15.65 16.56
C ILE A 69 -8.66 -14.51 17.01
N TYR A 70 -9.97 -14.75 16.97
CA TYR A 70 -11.03 -13.80 17.29
C TYR A 70 -10.66 -12.78 18.38
N MET A 71 -10.91 -11.49 18.11
CA MET A 71 -10.64 -10.35 19.02
C MET A 71 -9.18 -10.18 19.45
N GLY A 72 -8.21 -10.72 18.69
CA GLY A 72 -6.80 -10.52 18.94
C GLY A 72 -6.18 -11.50 19.95
N ILE A 73 -6.91 -12.56 20.32
CA ILE A 73 -6.38 -13.61 21.20
C ILE A 73 -5.22 -14.30 20.48
N THR A 74 -4.03 -14.24 21.07
CA THR A 74 -2.84 -14.89 20.52
C THR A 74 -2.77 -16.35 20.93
N VAL A 75 -2.50 -17.23 19.98
CA VAL A 75 -2.31 -18.66 20.21
C VAL A 75 -0.95 -19.07 19.66
N ASN A 76 -0.14 -19.70 20.51
CA ASN A 76 1.06 -20.41 20.05
C ASN A 76 0.68 -21.84 19.65
N LEU A 77 0.85 -22.16 18.37
CA LEU A 77 0.52 -23.47 17.83
C LEU A 77 1.39 -24.57 18.43
N ALA A 78 2.62 -24.26 18.84
CA ALA A 78 3.51 -25.24 19.46
C ALA A 78 2.96 -25.76 20.80
N ASP A 79 2.33 -24.88 21.59
CA ASP A 79 1.67 -25.27 22.83
C ASP A 79 0.29 -25.88 22.55
N ALA A 80 -0.51 -25.23 21.70
CA ALA A 80 -1.88 -25.64 21.40
C ALA A 80 -1.98 -27.01 20.72
N TRP A 81 -0.96 -27.40 19.95
CA TRP A 81 -0.90 -28.68 19.25
C TRP A 81 0.00 -29.72 19.92
N GLU A 82 0.57 -29.44 21.10
CA GLU A 82 1.44 -30.38 21.83
C GLU A 82 0.78 -31.76 22.09
N PRO A 83 -0.53 -31.85 22.45
CA PRO A 83 -1.20 -33.14 22.64
C PRO A 83 -1.46 -33.93 21.34
N TYR A 84 -1.29 -33.31 20.17
CA TYR A 84 -1.76 -33.82 18.90
C TYR A 84 -0.60 -34.29 18.01
N LYS A 85 -0.35 -35.60 17.97
CA LYS A 85 0.84 -36.21 17.33
C LYS A 85 1.07 -35.76 15.88
N ALA A 86 0.05 -35.79 15.01
CA ALA A 86 0.21 -35.42 13.60
C ALA A 86 0.46 -33.92 13.43
N ALA A 87 -0.27 -33.08 14.18
CA ALA A 87 -0.11 -31.63 14.17
C ALA A 87 1.27 -31.18 14.69
N LYS A 88 1.69 -31.71 15.84
CA LYS A 88 3.03 -31.49 16.42
C LYS A 88 4.14 -31.86 15.45
N THR A 89 4.03 -33.02 14.80
CA THR A 89 5.03 -33.48 13.83
C THR A 89 5.09 -32.56 12.61
N ALA A 90 3.94 -32.10 12.12
CA ALA A 90 3.88 -31.20 10.97
C ALA A 90 4.55 -29.84 11.22
N LEU A 91 4.48 -29.32 12.46
CA LEU A 91 5.11 -28.05 12.89
C LEU A 91 6.63 -28.12 13.06
N ASN A 92 7.25 -29.31 13.10
CA ASN A 92 8.67 -29.41 13.40
C ASN A 92 9.56 -28.60 12.44
N ASN A 93 9.19 -28.54 11.16
CA ASN A 93 9.94 -27.77 10.16
C ASN A 93 9.77 -26.25 10.36
N THR A 94 8.56 -25.82 10.73
CA THR A 94 8.29 -24.41 11.06
C THR A 94 9.09 -23.96 12.28
N LEU A 95 9.18 -24.83 13.30
CA LEU A 95 9.87 -24.58 14.57
C LEU A 95 11.34 -25.01 14.57
N ASP A 96 11.90 -25.34 13.40
CA ASP A 96 13.32 -25.65 13.28
C ASP A 96 14.15 -24.38 13.51
N LEU A 97 15.25 -24.50 14.27
CA LEU A 97 16.06 -23.33 14.66
C LEU A 97 16.70 -22.62 13.45
N SER A 98 16.96 -23.32 12.34
CA SER A 98 17.44 -22.68 11.12
C SER A 98 16.34 -21.86 10.46
N ASN A 99 15.11 -22.39 10.38
CA ASN A 99 13.96 -21.66 9.85
C ASN A 99 13.63 -20.44 10.73
N VAL A 100 13.61 -20.62 12.06
CA VAL A 100 13.38 -19.51 13.01
C VAL A 100 14.42 -18.39 12.80
N ARG A 101 15.70 -18.75 12.69
CA ARG A 101 16.79 -17.80 12.41
C ARG A 101 16.57 -17.06 11.10
N GLU A 102 16.25 -17.80 10.04
CA GLU A 102 16.02 -17.25 8.70
C GLU A 102 14.89 -16.24 8.71
N GLN A 103 13.73 -16.59 9.27
CA GLN A 103 12.59 -15.68 9.35
C GLN A 103 12.89 -14.46 10.22
N ALA A 104 13.48 -14.66 11.41
CA ALA A 104 13.83 -13.54 12.30
C ALA A 104 14.81 -12.56 11.63
N SER A 105 15.86 -13.08 10.98
CA SER A 105 16.84 -12.26 10.27
C SER A 105 16.22 -11.52 9.09
N ARG A 106 15.35 -12.20 8.32
CA ARG A 106 14.60 -11.60 7.22
C ARG A 106 13.75 -10.43 7.69
N TYR A 107 12.99 -10.59 8.77
CA TYR A 107 12.18 -9.51 9.33
C TYR A 107 13.03 -8.37 9.89
N ALA A 108 14.22 -8.63 10.43
CA ALA A 108 15.16 -7.57 10.80
C ALA A 108 15.53 -6.71 9.59
N THR A 109 15.94 -7.35 8.50
CA THR A 109 16.36 -6.65 7.26
C THR A 109 15.20 -5.91 6.61
N VAL A 110 14.01 -6.53 6.54
CA VAL A 110 12.82 -5.89 5.98
C VAL A 110 12.43 -4.68 6.83
N SER A 111 12.37 -4.82 8.15
CA SER A 111 12.00 -3.72 9.05
C SER A 111 12.93 -2.52 8.95
N GLU A 112 14.25 -2.72 8.87
CA GLU A 112 15.20 -1.62 8.67
C GLU A 112 14.99 -0.91 7.32
N ARG A 113 14.83 -1.68 6.25
CA ARG A 113 14.59 -1.14 4.90
C ARG A 113 13.31 -0.32 4.85
N VAL A 114 12.19 -0.88 5.31
CA VAL A 114 10.89 -0.21 5.22
C VAL A 114 10.79 0.98 6.16
N HIS A 115 11.42 0.92 7.33
CA HIS A 115 11.48 2.07 8.23
C HIS A 115 12.16 3.26 7.56
N ALA A 116 13.31 3.05 6.90
CA ALA A 116 13.98 4.10 6.14
C ALA A 116 13.14 4.63 4.96
N GLN A 117 12.45 3.74 4.24
CA GLN A 117 11.58 4.12 3.12
C GLN A 117 10.38 4.94 3.56
N VAL A 118 9.67 4.52 4.62
CA VAL A 118 8.52 5.25 5.14
C VAL A 118 8.95 6.61 5.66
N GLN A 119 10.06 6.70 6.40
CA GLN A 119 10.61 7.98 6.85
C GLN A 119 10.94 8.91 5.69
N GLN A 120 11.43 8.38 4.56
CA GLN A 120 11.64 9.18 3.35
C GLN A 120 10.31 9.66 2.74
N PHE A 121 9.30 8.81 2.66
CA PHE A 121 7.98 9.17 2.12
C PHE A 121 7.26 10.20 2.99
N LEU A 122 7.45 10.15 4.30
CA LEU A 122 6.87 11.12 5.24
C LEU A 122 7.60 12.46 5.30
N LYS A 123 8.71 12.64 4.57
CA LYS A 123 9.35 13.96 4.45
C LYS A 123 8.40 14.93 3.77
N GLU A 124 8.32 16.14 4.32
CA GLU A 124 7.46 17.21 3.80
C GLU A 124 7.72 17.46 2.31
N GLY A 125 6.65 17.57 1.54
CA GLY A 125 6.71 17.81 0.09
C GLY A 125 7.16 16.61 -0.76
N TYR A 126 7.49 15.45 -0.16
CA TYR A 126 7.86 14.26 -0.93
C TYR A 126 6.66 13.61 -1.62
N LEU A 127 5.61 13.30 -0.86
CA LEU A 127 4.35 12.76 -1.39
C LEU A 127 3.53 13.86 -2.05
N ARG A 128 3.74 14.02 -3.36
CA ARG A 128 2.95 14.87 -4.26
C ARG A 128 2.10 14.00 -5.18
N GLU A 129 0.99 14.54 -5.66
CA GLU A 129 0.02 13.82 -6.53
C GLU A 129 0.72 13.08 -7.69
N GLU A 130 1.57 13.79 -8.44
CA GLU A 130 2.32 13.21 -9.57
C GLU A 130 3.27 12.08 -9.14
N MET A 131 3.99 12.28 -8.03
CA MET A 131 4.90 11.25 -7.50
C MET A 131 4.14 9.99 -7.11
N VAL A 132 2.98 10.15 -6.47
CA VAL A 132 2.12 9.04 -6.05
C VAL A 132 1.62 8.26 -7.27
N LEU A 133 1.09 8.94 -8.28
CA LEU A 133 0.57 8.31 -9.49
C LEU A 133 1.65 7.58 -10.30
N ASP A 134 2.86 8.13 -10.35
CA ASP A 134 3.96 7.52 -11.09
C ASP A 134 4.61 6.35 -10.30
N ASN A 135 4.36 6.22 -8.99
CA ASN A 135 5.03 5.25 -8.11
C ASN A 135 4.09 4.32 -7.31
N ILE A 136 2.84 4.15 -7.75
CA ILE A 136 1.83 3.32 -7.05
C ILE A 136 2.37 1.94 -6.63
N PRO A 137 3.02 1.14 -7.51
CA PRO A 137 3.49 -0.19 -7.13
C PRO A 137 4.53 -0.15 -6.00
N ARG A 138 5.44 0.83 -6.03
CA ARG A 138 6.48 1.02 -5.01
C ARG A 138 5.88 1.39 -3.66
N LEU A 139 4.91 2.30 -3.64
CA LEU A 139 4.23 2.74 -2.42
C LEU A 139 3.43 1.60 -1.79
N LEU A 140 2.67 0.85 -2.58
CA LEU A 140 1.91 -0.30 -2.11
C LEU A 140 2.80 -1.44 -1.60
N ASN A 141 3.94 -1.70 -2.27
CA ASN A 141 4.88 -2.71 -1.79
C ASN A 141 5.51 -2.33 -0.45
N CYS A 142 5.89 -1.06 -0.27
CA CYS A 142 6.35 -0.57 1.03
C CYS A 142 5.28 -0.77 2.11
N LEU A 143 4.03 -0.40 1.82
CA LEU A 143 2.92 -0.55 2.77
C LEU A 143 2.67 -2.03 3.15
N ARG A 144 2.77 -2.95 2.18
CA ARG A 144 2.67 -4.40 2.42
C ARG A 144 3.79 -4.90 3.32
N ASP A 145 5.04 -4.60 2.94
CA ASP A 145 6.21 -5.04 3.69
C ASP A 145 6.15 -4.52 5.14
N CYS A 146 5.76 -3.25 5.33
CA CYS A 146 5.52 -2.68 6.66
C CYS A 146 4.50 -3.51 7.45
N ASN A 147 3.29 -3.68 6.91
CA ASN A 147 2.21 -4.34 7.66
C ASN A 147 2.49 -5.82 7.93
N VAL A 148 3.13 -6.53 6.99
CA VAL A 148 3.59 -7.92 7.15
C VAL A 148 4.67 -8.01 8.22
N ALA A 149 5.69 -7.15 8.18
CA ALA A 149 6.78 -7.16 9.17
C ALA A 149 6.28 -6.79 10.57
N ILE A 150 5.47 -5.73 10.69
CA ILE A 150 4.91 -5.33 11.98
C ILE A 150 4.01 -6.45 12.53
N ARG A 151 3.20 -7.10 11.68
CA ARG A 151 2.38 -8.25 12.08
C ARG A 151 3.23 -9.35 12.69
N TRP A 152 4.22 -9.82 11.94
CA TRP A 152 5.04 -10.94 12.36
C TRP A 152 5.80 -10.63 13.65
N LEU A 153 6.44 -9.46 13.72
CA LEU A 153 7.19 -9.03 14.90
C LEU A 153 6.27 -8.85 16.11
N MET A 154 5.08 -8.24 15.96
CA MET A 154 4.17 -8.05 17.09
C MET A 154 3.67 -9.38 17.66
N LEU A 155 3.39 -10.37 16.83
CA LEU A 155 2.93 -11.70 17.26
C LEU A 155 4.06 -12.50 17.91
N HIS A 156 5.19 -12.68 17.23
CA HIS A 156 6.26 -13.58 17.68
C HIS A 156 7.10 -13.03 18.83
N THR A 157 7.01 -11.73 19.11
CA THR A 157 7.68 -11.11 20.27
C THR A 157 6.72 -10.85 21.44
N ALA A 158 5.44 -11.20 21.33
CA ALA A 158 4.48 -10.98 22.41
C ALA A 158 4.78 -11.87 23.61
N ASP A 159 4.58 -11.35 24.82
CA ASP A 159 4.75 -12.14 26.04
C ASP A 159 3.65 -13.18 26.21
N SER A 160 2.44 -12.88 25.75
CA SER A 160 1.31 -13.80 25.71
C SER A 160 1.50 -14.98 24.75
N ALA A 161 2.51 -14.94 23.89
CA ALA A 161 2.75 -15.96 22.88
C ALA A 161 3.61 -17.14 23.35
N CYS A 162 4.08 -17.16 24.60
CA CYS A 162 4.96 -18.23 25.08
C CYS A 162 4.63 -18.61 26.51
N ASP A 163 4.36 -19.89 26.77
CA ASP A 163 4.30 -20.40 28.15
C ASP A 163 5.70 -20.27 28.79
N PRO A 164 5.85 -19.51 29.90
CA PRO A 164 7.14 -19.35 30.58
C PRO A 164 7.68 -20.68 31.14
N ASN A 165 6.85 -21.71 31.31
CA ASN A 165 7.29 -23.02 31.79
C ASN A 165 7.94 -23.85 30.66
N ASN A 166 7.65 -23.56 29.39
CA ASN A 166 8.17 -24.32 28.26
C ASN A 166 9.59 -23.85 27.87
N LYS A 167 10.62 -24.64 28.24
CA LYS A 167 12.04 -24.32 27.96
C LYS A 167 12.34 -24.14 26.46
N ARG A 168 11.75 -24.97 25.60
CA ARG A 168 12.00 -24.93 24.14
C ARG A 168 11.45 -23.64 23.53
N LEU A 169 10.25 -23.23 23.93
CA LEU A 169 9.64 -22.02 23.37
C LEU A 169 10.31 -20.74 23.87
N ARG A 170 10.82 -20.75 25.11
CA ARG A 170 11.68 -19.66 25.59
C ARG A 170 12.94 -19.52 24.73
N GLN A 171 13.64 -20.62 24.43
CA GLN A 171 14.81 -20.59 23.55
C GLN A 171 14.47 -20.04 22.15
N ILE A 172 13.34 -20.47 21.56
CA ILE A 172 12.87 -19.96 20.28
C ILE A 172 12.57 -18.46 20.36
N LYS A 173 11.89 -18.01 21.43
CA LYS A 173 11.59 -16.59 21.64
C LYS A 173 12.86 -15.75 21.81
N ASP A 174 13.81 -16.19 22.62
CA ASP A 174 15.07 -15.49 22.85
C ASP A 174 15.89 -15.39 21.56
N GLN A 175 15.88 -16.45 20.75
CA GLN A 175 16.47 -16.45 19.42
C GLN A 175 15.78 -15.45 18.49
N ILE A 176 14.44 -15.42 18.44
CA ILE A 176 13.70 -14.42 17.65
C ILE A 176 14.11 -13.01 18.09
N LEU A 177 14.14 -12.72 19.39
CA LEU A 177 14.48 -11.38 19.89
C LEU A 177 15.88 -10.94 19.46
N THR A 178 16.83 -11.88 19.46
CA THR A 178 18.23 -11.63 19.08
C THR A 178 18.38 -11.49 17.57
N ASP A 179 17.93 -12.50 16.80
CA ASP A 179 18.12 -12.58 15.34
C ASP A 179 17.28 -11.52 14.60
N SER A 180 16.13 -11.12 15.17
CA SER A 180 15.32 -10.01 14.63
C SER A 180 15.83 -8.62 15.01
N ARG A 181 16.87 -8.53 15.85
CA ARG A 181 17.37 -7.28 16.44
C ARG A 181 16.24 -6.47 17.06
N TYR A 182 15.37 -7.16 17.81
CA TYR A 182 14.12 -6.59 18.29
C TYR A 182 14.35 -5.37 19.18
N ASN A 183 13.74 -4.25 18.81
CA ASN A 183 13.66 -3.07 19.66
C ASN A 183 12.20 -2.60 19.73
N PRO A 184 11.57 -2.61 20.92
CA PRO A 184 10.17 -2.23 21.08
C PRO A 184 9.88 -0.79 20.66
N ARG A 185 10.83 0.14 20.82
CA ARG A 185 10.66 1.55 20.42
C ARG A 185 10.69 1.69 18.90
N ILE A 186 11.61 1.00 18.23
CA ILE A 186 11.72 1.05 16.77
C ILE A 186 10.47 0.42 16.14
N LEU A 187 9.99 -0.71 16.68
CA LEU A 187 8.74 -1.33 16.20
C LEU A 187 7.54 -0.40 16.40
N PHE A 188 7.46 0.30 17.55
CA PHE A 188 6.41 1.26 17.80
C PHE A 188 6.48 2.46 16.86
N GLN A 189 7.67 3.02 16.63
CA GLN A 189 7.86 4.10 15.68
C GLN A 189 7.47 3.67 14.26
N LEU A 190 7.92 2.49 13.81
CA LEU A 190 7.54 1.93 12.52
C LEU A 190 6.02 1.77 12.38
N LEU A 191 5.33 1.36 13.45
CA LEU A 191 3.87 1.30 13.48
C LEU A 191 3.24 2.69 13.27
N LEU A 192 3.68 3.70 14.02
CA LEU A 192 3.16 5.06 13.90
C LEU A 192 3.42 5.64 12.51
N ASP A 193 4.65 5.50 12.00
CA ASP A 193 5.03 5.97 10.68
C ASP A 193 4.21 5.29 9.59
N THR A 194 4.01 3.97 9.69
CA THR A 194 3.20 3.21 8.74
C THR A 194 1.75 3.67 8.77
N ALA A 195 1.17 3.90 9.95
CA ALA A 195 -0.20 4.38 10.09
C ALA A 195 -0.37 5.80 9.51
N GLN A 196 0.60 6.70 9.74
CA GLN A 196 0.60 8.03 9.15
C GLN A 196 0.73 7.96 7.63
N PHE A 197 1.65 7.14 7.12
CA PHE A 197 1.85 6.95 5.69
C PHE A 197 0.60 6.39 5.01
N GLU A 198 -0.03 5.37 5.62
CA GLU A 198 -1.29 4.80 5.15
C GLU A 198 -2.40 5.84 5.10
N PHE A 199 -2.56 6.63 6.15
CA PHE A 199 -3.57 7.68 6.23
C PHE A 199 -3.39 8.72 5.13
N ILE A 200 -2.18 9.30 5.02
CA ILE A 200 -1.88 10.33 4.00
C ILE A 200 -2.14 9.78 2.60
N LEU A 201 -1.66 8.56 2.32
CA LEU A 201 -1.81 7.96 1.01
C LEU A 201 -3.28 7.67 0.67
N LYS A 202 -4.06 7.17 1.63
CA LYS A 202 -5.51 6.95 1.46
C LYS A 202 -6.25 8.26 1.19
N GLU A 203 -5.97 9.31 1.94
CA GLU A 203 -6.63 10.61 1.76
C GLU A 203 -6.29 11.22 0.40
N MET A 204 -5.01 11.16 -0.04
CA MET A 204 -4.61 11.60 -1.37
C MET A 204 -5.37 10.83 -2.47
N PHE A 205 -5.49 9.51 -2.37
CA PHE A 205 -6.23 8.70 -3.35
C PHE A 205 -7.72 8.98 -3.36
N LYS A 206 -8.35 9.16 -2.19
CA LYS A 206 -9.76 9.56 -2.10
C LYS A 206 -10.01 10.90 -2.77
N GLN A 207 -9.16 11.89 -2.49
CA GLN A 207 -9.25 13.21 -3.11
C GLN A 207 -9.09 13.10 -4.63
N MET A 208 -8.04 12.43 -5.10
CA MET A 208 -7.80 12.19 -6.52
C MET A 208 -8.98 11.50 -7.23
N LEU A 209 -9.61 10.52 -6.58
CA LEU A 209 -10.79 9.85 -7.12
C LEU A 209 -12.01 10.77 -7.18
N SER A 210 -12.25 11.58 -6.14
CA SER A 210 -13.37 12.53 -6.13
C SER A 210 -13.23 13.65 -7.17
N GLU A 211 -12.00 14.07 -7.47
CA GLU A 211 -11.70 15.14 -8.43
C GLU A 211 -11.43 14.59 -9.85
N LYS A 212 -11.40 13.27 -10.02
CA LYS A 212 -10.92 12.58 -11.24
C LYS A 212 -11.59 13.10 -12.51
N GLN A 213 -12.92 13.09 -12.55
CA GLN A 213 -13.67 13.51 -13.73
C GLN A 213 -13.50 15.01 -13.99
N THR A 214 -13.59 15.83 -12.94
CA THR A 214 -13.46 17.30 -13.04
C THR A 214 -12.09 17.71 -13.57
N LYS A 215 -11.00 17.13 -13.04
CA LYS A 215 -9.63 17.39 -13.51
C LYS A 215 -9.44 16.93 -14.95
N TRP A 216 -9.96 15.76 -15.31
CA TRP A 216 -9.83 15.23 -16.67
C TRP A 216 -10.53 16.12 -17.69
N GLU A 217 -11.75 16.57 -17.40
CA GLU A 217 -12.51 17.51 -18.25
C GLU A 217 -11.82 18.88 -18.34
N HIS A 218 -11.24 19.36 -17.24
CA HIS A 218 -10.45 20.60 -17.24
C HIS A 218 -9.23 20.50 -18.17
N TYR A 219 -8.44 19.43 -18.09
CA TYR A 219 -7.29 19.23 -18.97
C TYR A 219 -7.69 19.03 -20.44
N LYS A 220 -8.82 18.35 -20.70
CA LYS A 220 -9.39 18.24 -22.05
C LYS A 220 -9.70 19.61 -22.64
N LYS A 221 -10.37 20.45 -21.84
CA LYS A 221 -10.72 21.82 -22.22
C LYS A 221 -9.48 22.65 -22.51
N GLU A 222 -8.55 22.76 -21.56
CA GLU A 222 -7.31 23.55 -21.72
C GLU A 222 -6.50 23.08 -22.95
N GLY A 223 -6.32 21.77 -23.12
CA GLY A 223 -5.61 21.22 -24.28
C GLY A 223 -6.27 21.59 -25.62
N SER A 224 -7.61 21.53 -25.70
CA SER A 224 -8.35 21.90 -26.91
C SER A 224 -8.33 23.41 -27.20
N GLU A 225 -8.44 24.25 -26.16
CA GLU A 225 -8.40 25.71 -26.29
C GLU A 225 -7.03 26.17 -26.77
N ARG A 226 -5.94 25.59 -26.24
CA ARG A 226 -4.57 25.86 -26.71
C ARG A 226 -4.36 25.52 -28.19
N MET A 227 -4.92 24.40 -28.66
CA MET A 227 -4.84 24.04 -30.09
C MET A 227 -5.67 24.97 -30.97
N THR A 228 -6.82 25.43 -30.47
CA THR A 228 -7.68 26.40 -31.18
C THR A 228 -6.99 27.76 -31.28
N GLU A 229 -6.40 28.25 -30.18
CA GLU A 229 -5.63 29.49 -30.16
C GLU A 229 -4.46 29.45 -31.13
N LEU A 230 -3.77 28.31 -31.22
CA LEU A 230 -2.64 28.12 -32.11
C LEU A 230 -3.09 28.06 -33.58
N ALA A 231 -4.23 27.44 -33.88
CA ALA A 231 -4.82 27.53 -35.21
C ALA A 231 -5.16 28.98 -35.61
N ASP A 232 -5.64 29.80 -34.67
CA ASP A 232 -5.93 31.21 -34.93
C ASP A 232 -4.66 32.04 -35.16
N VAL A 233 -3.54 31.69 -34.53
CA VAL A 233 -2.23 32.30 -34.82
C VAL A 233 -1.83 32.05 -36.28
N PHE A 234 -1.95 30.82 -36.77
CA PHE A 234 -1.65 30.48 -38.17
C PHE A 234 -2.69 30.97 -39.18
N SER A 235 -3.85 31.45 -38.73
CA SER A 235 -4.86 32.07 -39.60
C SER A 235 -4.48 33.46 -40.11
N GLY A 236 -3.51 34.12 -39.46
CA GLY A 236 -3.09 35.50 -39.75
C GLY A 236 -4.01 36.58 -39.16
N VAL A 237 -5.04 36.20 -38.39
CA VAL A 237 -6.01 37.13 -37.79
C VAL A 237 -5.45 37.82 -36.53
N LYS A 238 -4.44 37.24 -35.87
CA LYS A 238 -3.78 37.80 -34.68
C LYS A 238 -2.49 38.54 -35.09
N PRO A 239 -2.47 39.89 -35.15
CA PRO A 239 -1.36 40.66 -35.74
C PRO A 239 -0.09 40.70 -34.88
N LEU A 240 -0.20 40.32 -33.60
CA LEU A 240 0.87 40.45 -32.59
C LEU A 240 1.92 39.33 -32.67
N THR A 241 1.62 38.23 -33.37
CA THR A 241 2.51 37.08 -33.52
C THR A 241 3.22 37.16 -34.86
N ARG A 242 4.56 37.18 -34.86
CA ARG A 242 5.43 37.18 -36.07
C ARG A 242 5.40 35.85 -36.83
N VAL A 243 4.23 35.21 -36.91
CA VAL A 243 4.01 33.91 -37.54
C VAL A 243 3.37 34.14 -38.89
N GLU A 244 3.94 33.54 -39.93
CA GLU A 244 3.35 33.57 -41.28
C GLU A 244 2.07 32.74 -41.33
N LYS A 245 1.08 33.25 -42.06
CA LYS A 245 -0.18 32.55 -42.29
C LYS A 245 0.09 31.20 -42.96
N ASN A 246 -0.46 30.12 -42.40
CA ASN A 246 -0.36 28.78 -42.95
C ASN A 246 -1.69 28.04 -42.81
N GLU A 247 -2.43 27.92 -43.91
CA GLU A 247 -3.78 27.32 -43.93
C GLU A 247 -3.76 25.82 -43.60
N ASN A 248 -2.70 25.11 -43.99
CA ASN A 248 -2.55 23.68 -43.71
C ASN A 248 -2.38 23.43 -42.21
N LEU A 249 -1.47 24.19 -41.56
CA LEU A 249 -1.27 24.11 -40.12
C LEU A 249 -2.50 24.57 -39.34
N GLN A 250 -3.15 25.66 -39.78
CA GLN A 250 -4.42 26.10 -39.20
C GLN A 250 -5.47 24.98 -39.20
N ALA A 251 -5.69 24.32 -40.35
CA ALA A 251 -6.65 23.23 -40.46
C ALA A 251 -6.26 22.03 -39.58
N TRP A 252 -4.97 21.69 -39.54
CA TRP A 252 -4.44 20.60 -38.74
C TRP A 252 -4.66 20.83 -37.23
N PHE A 253 -4.31 22.01 -36.71
CA PHE A 253 -4.52 22.33 -35.29
C PHE A 253 -6.00 22.40 -34.89
N ARG A 254 -6.88 22.85 -35.80
CA ARG A 254 -8.34 22.76 -35.58
C ARG A 254 -8.83 21.32 -35.48
N GLU A 255 -8.30 20.45 -36.33
CA GLU A 255 -8.67 19.04 -36.29
C GLU A 255 -8.15 18.35 -35.02
N ILE A 256 -6.92 18.64 -34.59
CA ILE A 256 -6.40 18.15 -33.30
C ILE A 256 -7.27 18.64 -32.13
N SER A 257 -7.64 19.92 -32.10
CA SER A 257 -8.56 20.47 -31.09
C SER A 257 -9.88 19.69 -31.04
N LYS A 258 -10.50 19.45 -32.19
CA LYS A 258 -11.72 18.65 -32.31
C LYS A 258 -11.53 17.21 -31.84
N GLN A 259 -10.39 16.60 -32.15
CA GLN A 259 -10.07 15.25 -31.68
C GLN A 259 -9.90 15.19 -30.17
N ILE A 260 -9.26 16.18 -29.54
CA ILE A 260 -9.16 16.29 -28.07
C ILE A 260 -10.56 16.42 -27.45
N LEU A 261 -11.41 17.30 -27.98
CA LEU A 261 -12.78 17.49 -27.49
C LEU A 261 -13.64 16.23 -27.64
N SER A 262 -13.38 15.41 -28.67
CA SER A 262 -14.10 14.15 -28.90
C SER A 262 -13.72 13.02 -27.94
N LEU A 263 -12.69 13.20 -27.09
CA LEU A 263 -12.31 12.21 -26.10
C LEU A 263 -13.45 12.03 -25.09
N ASN A 264 -13.80 10.76 -24.84
CA ASN A 264 -14.86 10.38 -23.91
C ASN A 264 -14.26 9.81 -22.62
N TYR A 265 -14.65 10.36 -21.48
CA TYR A 265 -14.22 9.90 -20.16
C TYR A 265 -14.68 8.45 -19.87
N ASP A 266 -15.90 8.08 -20.30
CA ASP A 266 -16.50 6.78 -20.00
C ASP A 266 -15.78 5.63 -20.71
N ASP A 267 -15.25 5.87 -21.91
CA ASP A 267 -14.41 4.92 -22.65
C ASP A 267 -12.93 5.17 -22.36
N SER A 268 -12.54 4.89 -21.12
CA SER A 268 -11.18 5.17 -20.63
C SER A 268 -10.06 4.51 -21.45
N THR A 269 -10.32 3.33 -22.02
CA THR A 269 -9.31 2.58 -22.77
C THR A 269 -9.14 3.13 -24.19
N ALA A 270 -10.23 3.48 -24.88
CA ALA A 270 -10.12 4.14 -26.18
C ALA A 270 -9.58 5.56 -26.05
N ALA A 271 -10.06 6.32 -25.06
CA ALA A 271 -9.57 7.67 -24.78
C ALA A 271 -8.07 7.67 -24.49
N GLY A 272 -7.59 6.79 -23.61
CA GLY A 272 -6.16 6.66 -23.31
C GLY A 272 -5.30 6.39 -24.56
N ARG A 273 -5.71 5.45 -25.41
CA ARG A 273 -4.99 5.13 -26.67
C ARG A 273 -4.98 6.31 -27.65
N LYS A 274 -6.13 6.98 -27.83
CA LYS A 274 -6.24 8.15 -28.71
C LYS A 274 -5.42 9.33 -28.20
N THR A 275 -5.38 9.56 -26.88
CA THR A 275 -4.54 10.61 -26.28
C THR A 275 -3.05 10.37 -26.54
N VAL A 276 -2.57 9.12 -26.47
CA VAL A 276 -1.18 8.78 -26.82
C VAL A 276 -0.88 9.09 -28.30
N GLN A 277 -1.80 8.75 -29.21
CA GLN A 277 -1.64 9.08 -30.63
C GLN A 277 -1.58 10.59 -30.88
N LEU A 278 -2.39 11.38 -30.16
CA LEU A 278 -2.38 12.84 -30.25
C LEU A 278 -1.07 13.44 -29.73
N ILE A 279 -0.51 12.90 -28.63
CA ILE A 279 0.80 13.33 -28.12
C ILE A 279 1.88 13.09 -29.17
N GLN A 280 1.93 11.89 -29.76
CA GLN A 280 2.90 11.54 -30.79
C GLN A 280 2.77 12.47 -32.02
N ALA A 281 1.55 12.74 -32.48
CA ALA A 281 1.30 13.64 -33.60
C ALA A 281 1.77 15.08 -33.32
N LEU A 282 1.68 15.55 -32.08
CA LEU A 282 2.17 16.87 -31.65
C LEU A 282 3.70 16.93 -31.55
N GLU A 283 4.38 15.81 -31.28
CA GLU A 283 5.84 15.72 -31.34
C GLU A 283 6.32 15.76 -32.79
N GLU A 284 5.72 14.95 -33.66
CA GLU A 284 6.06 14.89 -35.08
C GLU A 284 5.86 16.25 -35.78
N VAL A 285 4.75 16.94 -35.54
CA VAL A 285 4.50 18.25 -36.17
C VAL A 285 5.52 19.31 -35.76
N GLN A 286 6.06 19.20 -34.54
CA GLN A 286 7.08 20.13 -34.04
C GLN A 286 8.39 19.96 -34.81
N GLU A 287 8.79 18.71 -35.08
CA GLU A 287 10.03 18.36 -35.80
C GLU A 287 9.93 18.62 -37.31
N PHE A 288 8.85 18.16 -37.97
CA PHE A 288 8.74 18.21 -39.43
C PHE A 288 8.58 19.62 -40.00
N HIS A 289 7.98 20.55 -39.24
CA HIS A 289 7.70 21.91 -39.71
C HIS A 289 8.68 22.97 -39.19
N GLN A 290 9.79 22.57 -38.55
CA GLN A 290 10.78 23.49 -37.97
C GLN A 290 10.15 24.53 -37.03
N LEU A 291 9.05 24.16 -36.36
CA LEU A 291 8.30 25.02 -35.44
C LEU A 291 9.09 25.33 -34.17
N GLU A 292 10.21 24.64 -33.96
CA GLU A 292 11.25 24.91 -32.96
C GLU A 292 11.75 26.36 -32.98
N SER A 293 11.72 26.99 -34.15
CA SER A 293 12.15 28.38 -34.33
C SER A 293 11.24 29.40 -33.62
N ASN A 294 9.99 29.04 -33.32
CA ASN A 294 9.03 29.89 -32.64
C ASN A 294 8.78 29.41 -31.21
N LEU A 295 9.39 30.10 -30.25
CA LEU A 295 9.27 29.79 -28.82
C LEU A 295 7.81 29.73 -28.33
N GLN A 296 6.95 30.62 -28.83
CA GLN A 296 5.55 30.65 -28.42
C GLN A 296 4.82 29.39 -28.90
N VAL A 297 4.96 29.03 -30.17
CA VAL A 297 4.38 27.79 -30.73
C VAL A 297 4.90 26.57 -29.98
N CYS A 298 6.21 26.50 -29.69
CA CYS A 298 6.79 25.42 -28.89
C CYS A 298 6.16 25.31 -27.50
N GLN A 299 5.95 26.42 -26.83
CA GLN A 299 5.33 26.46 -25.51
C GLN A 299 3.89 25.91 -25.55
N PHE A 300 3.08 26.34 -26.53
CA PHE A 300 1.71 25.85 -26.70
C PHE A 300 1.66 24.34 -26.97
N LEU A 301 2.56 23.82 -27.81
CA LEU A 301 2.67 22.38 -28.07
C LEU A 301 3.08 21.62 -26.81
N ALA A 302 4.08 22.12 -26.08
CA ALA A 302 4.54 21.53 -24.83
C ALA A 302 3.43 21.51 -23.75
N ASP A 303 2.71 22.62 -23.58
CA ASP A 303 1.60 22.71 -22.62
C ASP A 303 0.44 21.77 -23.00
N THR A 304 0.13 21.67 -24.29
CA THR A 304 -0.90 20.73 -24.78
C THR A 304 -0.50 19.29 -24.49
N ARG A 305 0.74 18.89 -24.82
CA ARG A 305 1.23 17.55 -24.48
C ARG A 305 1.19 17.30 -22.96
N LYS A 306 1.56 18.29 -22.15
CA LYS A 306 1.47 18.21 -20.69
C LYS A 306 0.04 17.95 -20.23
N PHE A 307 -0.96 18.67 -20.75
CA PHE A 307 -2.37 18.41 -20.43
C PHE A 307 -2.82 17.00 -20.85
N LEU A 308 -2.44 16.55 -22.04
CA LEU A 308 -2.75 15.20 -22.52
C LEU A 308 -2.09 14.10 -21.66
N HIS A 309 -0.85 14.29 -21.21
CA HIS A 309 -0.21 13.39 -20.25
C HIS A 309 -0.96 13.35 -18.90
N GLN A 310 -1.40 14.50 -18.39
CA GLN A 310 -2.18 14.54 -17.16
C GLN A 310 -3.55 13.85 -17.33
N MET A 311 -4.20 13.98 -18.49
CA MET A 311 -5.42 13.22 -18.80
C MET A 311 -5.20 11.70 -18.71
N ILE A 312 -4.08 11.18 -19.23
CA ILE A 312 -3.73 9.76 -19.14
C ILE A 312 -3.50 9.35 -17.68
N ARG A 313 -2.78 10.16 -16.90
CA ARG A 313 -2.57 9.88 -15.47
C ARG A 313 -3.88 9.85 -14.70
N THR A 314 -4.72 10.87 -14.86
CA THR A 314 -6.00 11.01 -14.15
C THR A 314 -6.96 9.88 -14.49
N ILE A 315 -7.06 9.45 -15.76
CA ILE A 315 -8.01 8.39 -16.14
C ILE A 315 -7.62 7.01 -15.57
N ASN A 316 -6.33 6.79 -15.36
CA ASN A 316 -5.76 5.54 -14.83
C ASN A 316 -5.87 5.38 -13.31
N ILE A 317 -6.41 6.37 -12.59
CA ILE A 317 -6.63 6.27 -11.14
C ILE A 317 -7.76 5.26 -10.89
N LYS A 318 -7.46 4.18 -10.16
CA LYS A 318 -8.39 3.06 -9.91
C LYS A 318 -8.74 2.95 -8.43
N GLU A 319 -10.01 2.68 -8.14
CA GLU A 319 -10.51 2.41 -6.80
C GLU A 319 -9.90 1.14 -6.17
N GLU A 320 -9.51 0.17 -7.01
CA GLU A 320 -8.81 -1.06 -6.60
C GLU A 320 -7.56 -0.80 -5.73
N VAL A 321 -6.90 0.34 -5.94
CA VAL A 321 -5.76 0.78 -5.13
C VAL A 321 -6.18 1.03 -3.67
N LEU A 322 -7.33 1.68 -3.45
CA LEU A 322 -7.87 1.90 -2.10
C LEU A 322 -8.33 0.59 -1.45
N ILE A 323 -8.96 -0.29 -2.23
CA ILE A 323 -9.36 -1.63 -1.75
C ILE A 323 -8.14 -2.40 -1.27
N THR A 324 -7.06 -2.38 -2.05
CA THR A 324 -5.78 -3.00 -1.69
C THR A 324 -5.21 -2.42 -0.40
N MET A 325 -5.19 -1.09 -0.25
CA MET A 325 -4.72 -0.44 0.98
C MET A 325 -5.59 -0.81 2.19
N GLN A 326 -6.89 -0.99 2.01
CA GLN A 326 -7.78 -1.41 3.07
C GLN A 326 -7.54 -2.85 3.52
N ILE A 327 -7.28 -3.77 2.58
CA ILE A 327 -6.94 -5.16 2.90
C ILE A 327 -5.58 -5.23 3.61
N VAL A 328 -4.57 -4.53 3.07
CA VAL A 328 -3.19 -4.59 3.57
C VAL A 328 -3.03 -3.89 4.93
N GLY A 329 -3.79 -2.82 5.16
CA GLY A 329 -3.82 -2.06 6.41
C GLY A 329 -4.70 -2.66 7.50
N ASP A 330 -5.27 -3.87 7.31
CA ASP A 330 -6.11 -4.48 8.33
C ASP A 330 -5.29 -4.87 9.58
N LEU A 331 -5.57 -4.16 10.68
CA LEU A 331 -4.98 -4.39 11.99
C LEU A 331 -5.92 -5.15 12.93
N SER A 332 -7.00 -5.77 12.43
CA SER A 332 -7.98 -6.54 13.24
C SER A 332 -7.33 -7.57 14.17
N PHE A 333 -6.22 -8.18 13.74
CA PHE A 333 -5.43 -9.13 14.55
C PHE A 333 -4.81 -8.52 15.81
N ARG A 334 -4.78 -7.20 15.92
CA ARG A 334 -4.06 -6.45 16.96
C ARG A 334 -4.95 -5.94 18.08
N VAL A 335 -6.27 -6.03 18.05
CA VAL A 335 -7.13 -5.34 19.05
C VAL A 335 -6.69 -5.64 20.49
N ALA A 336 -6.44 -6.90 20.85
CA ALA A 336 -5.87 -7.23 22.16
C ALA A 336 -4.37 -6.86 22.28
N VAL A 337 -3.54 -7.16 21.28
CA VAL A 337 -2.08 -6.92 21.34
C VAL A 337 -1.73 -5.42 21.42
N LEU A 338 -2.45 -4.55 20.69
CA LEU A 338 -2.31 -3.10 20.74
C LEU A 338 -2.82 -2.55 22.06
N PHE A 339 -3.97 -3.02 22.57
CA PHE A 339 -4.52 -2.52 23.85
C PHE A 339 -3.55 -2.78 25.01
N TRP A 340 -2.90 -3.95 25.05
CA TRP A 340 -1.90 -4.27 26.07
C TRP A 340 -0.53 -3.65 25.80
N ARG A 341 -0.02 -3.65 24.56
CA ARG A 341 1.34 -3.17 24.27
C ARG A 341 1.42 -1.67 23.99
N VAL A 342 0.44 -1.02 23.38
CA VAL A 342 0.47 0.45 23.20
C VAL A 342 0.36 1.14 24.55
N GLY A 343 -0.44 0.61 25.48
CA GLY A 343 -0.43 1.10 26.87
C GLY A 343 0.98 1.06 27.48
N ILE A 344 1.63 -0.10 27.45
CA ILE A 344 2.98 -0.29 28.02
C ILE A 344 4.08 0.47 27.26
N LEU A 345 3.99 0.55 25.92
CA LEU A 345 4.95 1.26 25.07
C LEU A 345 4.78 2.77 25.19
N CYS A 346 3.55 3.27 25.26
CA CYS A 346 3.26 4.65 25.59
C CYS A 346 3.79 4.97 26.98
N GLU A 347 3.45 4.19 28.02
CA GLU A 347 3.95 4.42 29.39
C GLU A 347 5.48 4.49 29.45
N LYS A 348 6.19 3.55 28.80
CA LYS A 348 7.65 3.55 28.74
C LYS A 348 8.21 4.72 27.92
N SER A 349 7.52 5.19 26.88
CA SER A 349 7.91 6.36 26.10
C SER A 349 7.64 7.68 26.86
N PHE A 350 6.54 7.76 27.61
CA PHE A 350 6.17 8.89 28.45
C PHE A 350 7.09 9.03 29.69
N ALA A 351 7.51 7.90 30.28
CA ALA A 351 8.42 7.88 31.42
C ALA A 351 9.81 8.49 31.10
N ASP A 352 10.29 8.31 29.88
CA ASP A 352 11.61 8.81 29.46
C ASP A 352 11.61 10.27 28.99
N HIS A 353 10.46 10.84 28.59
CA HIS A 353 10.36 12.21 28.04
C HIS A 353 9.15 13.00 28.58
N PRO A 354 9.12 13.39 29.86
CA PRO A 354 7.98 14.09 30.45
C PRO A 354 7.74 15.53 29.93
N ARG A 355 8.64 16.10 29.10
CA ARG A 355 8.62 17.54 28.74
C ARG A 355 8.27 17.91 27.30
N LYS A 356 7.88 16.97 26.42
CA LYS A 356 7.54 17.31 25.02
C LYS A 356 6.05 17.38 24.68
N HIS A 357 5.16 17.13 25.64
CA HIS A 357 3.72 17.29 25.44
C HIS A 357 3.14 18.23 26.50
N VAL A 358 3.33 19.53 26.26
CA VAL A 358 2.51 20.55 26.93
C VAL A 358 1.09 20.38 26.36
N TYR A 359 0.23 19.75 27.14
CA TYR A 359 -1.21 19.88 26.95
C TYR A 359 -1.56 21.38 26.97
N VAL A 360 -2.17 21.87 25.89
CA VAL A 360 -2.95 23.10 25.92
C VAL A 360 -4.16 22.82 26.81
N SER A 361 -3.99 23.07 28.11
CA SER A 361 -5.10 23.15 29.05
C SER A 361 -5.72 24.52 28.88
N SER A 362 -6.84 24.60 28.15
CA SER A 362 -7.68 25.79 28.10
C SER A 362 -8.30 26.02 29.49
N LYS A 363 -7.59 26.76 30.33
CA LYS A 363 -8.17 27.46 31.48
C LYS A 363 -7.76 28.92 31.37
N ASP A 364 -8.52 29.68 30.59
CA ASP A 364 -8.65 31.13 30.75
C ASP A 364 -9.99 31.58 30.15
N HIS A 365 -11.04 31.42 30.95
CA HIS A 365 -12.22 32.28 30.90
C HIS A 365 -12.54 32.65 32.35
N LYS A 366 -11.79 33.61 32.88
CA LYS A 366 -12.25 34.42 34.00
C LYS A 366 -12.78 35.73 33.44
N ALA A 367 -14.03 35.97 33.80
CA ALA A 367 -14.87 37.09 33.43
C ALA A 367 -14.20 38.45 33.69
N SER A 368 -14.21 39.29 32.68
CA SER A 368 -14.14 40.74 32.80
C SER A 368 -15.57 41.29 32.77
N ASN A 369 -15.99 41.90 33.89
CA ASN A 369 -16.81 43.12 33.96
C ASN A 369 -17.18 43.43 35.42
N PRO A 370 -17.39 44.71 35.79
CA PRO A 370 -17.02 45.97 35.11
C PRO A 370 -15.72 46.57 35.66
#